data_AF-A0A8H5GQV1-F1
#
_entry.id   AF-A0A8H5GQV1-F1
#
_cell.length_a   1.000
_cell.length_b   1.000
_cell.length_c   1.000
_cell.angle_alpha   90.00
_cell.angle_beta   90.00
_cell.angle_gamma   90.00
#
_symmetry.space_group_name_H-M   'P 1'
#
loop_
_entity.id
_entity.type
_entity.pdbx_description
1 polymer ?
#
loop_
_entity_poly.entity_id
_entity_poly.type
_entity_poly.pdbx_seq_one_letter_code
_entity_poly.pdbx_strand_id
1 'polypeptide(L)'
;MSLPPLSLSILGVEPLDEFIKEVADFIHHTIMKRPPEYPTGKVEVEAKIGVLRERGGNNRLFLPVLVETILRPDVECRFESNMQPQQHKHFNGLLNKLKITSSQPGYASSTPLEYSHLYLVDSFYPSESSESRDRIRVTRDEKTGNVIETMKKIRLGDLNVYSPQRGADWRISVNLEVPVQHPLGSAMHTRRKDRLSYTHEEFIIDLTQVTSTAGGNHEVLHELEVEIARPELLLATAAKRGDPNASEHERSAFDELIRAFVNNARILVRNSEPSG
;
A
#
# COMPACT_ATOMS: atom_id res chain seq x y z
N MET A 1 -24.58 12.15 -35.57
CA MET A 1 -24.11 10.78 -35.85
C MET A 1 -23.04 10.44 -34.84
N SER A 2 -23.13 9.31 -34.15
CA SER A 2 -22.03 8.82 -33.30
C SER A 2 -20.93 8.30 -34.22
N LEU A 3 -19.72 8.82 -34.07
CA LEU A 3 -18.55 8.32 -34.79
C LEU A 3 -18.19 6.93 -34.23
N PRO A 4 -17.76 5.97 -35.08
CA PRO A 4 -17.30 4.67 -34.61
C PRO A 4 -16.05 4.81 -33.74
N PRO A 5 -15.82 3.89 -32.78
CA PRO A 5 -14.59 3.86 -32.01
C PRO A 5 -13.38 3.62 -32.92
N LEU A 6 -12.25 4.24 -32.61
CA LEU A 6 -10.98 3.99 -33.28
C LEU A 6 -10.43 2.62 -32.88
N SER A 7 -9.67 1.98 -33.78
CA SER A 7 -8.87 0.81 -33.44
C SER A 7 -7.83 1.17 -32.37
N LEU A 8 -7.54 0.23 -31.45
CA LEU A 8 -6.57 0.43 -30.36
C LEU A 8 -5.16 0.76 -30.87
N SER A 9 -4.76 0.13 -31.98
CA SER A 9 -3.52 0.40 -32.70
C SER A 9 -3.62 -0.13 -34.14
N ILE A 10 -2.57 0.07 -34.93
CA ILE A 10 -2.44 -0.54 -36.28
C ILE A 10 -2.46 -2.08 -36.26
N LEU A 11 -2.20 -2.69 -35.10
CA LEU A 11 -2.22 -4.14 -34.88
C LEU A 11 -3.51 -4.61 -34.21
N GLY A 12 -4.43 -3.69 -33.87
CA GLY A 12 -5.66 -4.01 -33.14
C GLY A 12 -5.47 -4.36 -31.66
N VAL A 13 -4.27 -4.16 -31.11
CA VAL A 13 -3.93 -4.43 -29.70
C VAL A 13 -3.48 -3.17 -28.98
N GLU A 14 -3.79 -3.05 -27.69
CA GLU A 14 -3.26 -1.97 -26.84
C GLU A 14 -1.79 -2.27 -26.52
N PRO A 15 -0.86 -1.30 -26.67
CA PRO A 15 0.52 -1.49 -26.27
C PRO A 15 0.62 -1.68 -24.75
N LEU A 16 1.67 -2.37 -24.31
CA LEU A 16 1.92 -2.60 -22.90
C LEU A 16 2.16 -1.28 -22.16
N ASP A 17 1.50 -1.10 -21.02
CA ASP A 17 1.83 0.00 -20.10
C ASP A 17 3.13 -0.36 -19.35
N GLU A 18 4.25 0.21 -19.81
CA GLU A 18 5.58 0.00 -19.23
C GLU A 18 5.63 0.33 -17.73
N PHE A 19 4.82 1.30 -17.27
CA PHE A 19 4.76 1.63 -15.84
C PHE A 19 4.19 0.46 -15.04
N ILE A 20 3.06 -0.09 -15.48
CA ILE A 20 2.43 -1.23 -14.82
C ILE A 20 3.34 -2.45 -14.89
N LYS A 21 3.97 -2.67 -16.04
CA LYS A 21 4.92 -3.76 -16.23
C LYS A 21 6.09 -3.67 -15.26
N GLU A 22 6.71 -2.51 -15.11
CA GLU A 22 7.85 -2.30 -14.22
C GLU A 22 7.45 -2.55 -12.75
N VAL A 23 6.27 -2.07 -12.32
CA VAL A 23 5.74 -2.37 -10.99
C VAL A 23 5.49 -3.86 -10.80
N ALA A 24 4.91 -4.52 -11.79
CA ALA A 24 4.64 -5.95 -11.74
C ALA A 24 5.93 -6.78 -11.70
N ASP A 25 6.93 -6.41 -12.49
CA ASP A 25 8.26 -7.03 -12.47
C ASP A 25 8.95 -6.87 -11.11
N PHE A 26 8.92 -5.66 -10.54
CA PHE A 26 9.46 -5.41 -9.21
C PHE A 26 8.78 -6.27 -8.12
N ILE A 27 7.44 -6.27 -8.08
CA ILE A 27 6.70 -7.04 -7.06
C ILE A 27 6.95 -8.53 -7.26
N HIS A 28 6.81 -9.04 -8.49
CA HIS A 28 7.02 -10.45 -8.82
C HIS A 28 8.43 -10.92 -8.43
N HIS A 29 9.45 -10.16 -8.83
CA HIS A 29 10.84 -10.46 -8.48
C HIS A 29 11.04 -10.54 -6.97
N THR A 30 10.49 -9.56 -6.23
CA THR A 30 10.66 -9.44 -4.78
C THR A 30 9.98 -10.59 -4.04
N ILE A 31 8.74 -10.95 -4.41
CA ILE A 31 8.00 -12.04 -3.75
C ILE A 31 8.59 -13.41 -4.10
N MET A 32 9.14 -13.60 -5.31
CA MET A 32 9.78 -14.86 -5.71
C MET A 32 11.14 -15.08 -5.07
N LYS A 33 11.81 -14.00 -4.63
CA LYS A 33 13.07 -14.05 -3.88
C LYS A 33 12.92 -13.95 -2.37
N ARG A 34 11.69 -14.06 -1.85
CA ARG A 34 11.45 -14.01 -0.41
C ARG A 34 12.25 -15.10 0.34
N PRO A 35 12.73 -14.84 1.57
CA PRO A 35 13.57 -15.79 2.27
C PRO A 35 12.83 -17.09 2.60
N PRO A 36 13.35 -18.28 2.22
CA PRO A 36 12.67 -19.56 2.43
C PRO A 36 12.60 -19.99 3.90
N GLU A 37 13.42 -19.42 4.77
CA GLU A 37 13.45 -19.70 6.22
C GLU A 37 12.18 -19.23 6.97
N TYR A 38 11.32 -18.44 6.32
CA TYR A 38 10.06 -17.95 6.88
C TYR A 38 8.84 -18.51 6.11
N PRO A 39 8.59 -19.83 6.15
CA PRO A 39 7.52 -20.46 5.37
C PRO A 39 6.11 -20.03 5.78
N THR A 40 5.93 -19.56 7.02
CA THR A 40 4.66 -19.02 7.54
C THR A 40 4.52 -17.51 7.32
N GLY A 41 5.53 -16.86 6.74
CA GLY A 41 5.52 -15.43 6.45
C GLY A 41 4.48 -15.09 5.39
N LYS A 42 3.61 -14.13 5.70
CA LYS A 42 2.62 -13.62 4.76
C LYS A 42 3.22 -12.45 3.99
N VAL A 43 3.13 -12.50 2.67
CA VAL A 43 3.57 -11.37 1.83
C VAL A 43 2.55 -10.25 1.96
N GLU A 44 3.02 -9.04 2.23
CA GLU A 44 2.21 -7.82 2.22
C GLU A 44 2.73 -6.91 1.11
N VAL A 45 1.83 -6.52 0.20
CA VAL A 45 2.10 -5.52 -0.84
C VAL A 45 1.18 -4.35 -0.61
N GLU A 46 1.77 -3.20 -0.30
CA GLU A 46 1.06 -1.96 0.02
C GLU A 46 1.62 -0.78 -0.80
N ALA A 47 0.77 0.17 -1.16
CA ALA A 47 1.15 1.46 -1.70
C ALA A 47 0.75 2.54 -0.70
N LYS A 48 1.74 3.28 -0.22
CA LYS A 48 1.58 4.35 0.75
C LYS A 48 1.58 5.69 0.06
N ILE A 49 0.62 6.55 0.41
CA ILE A 49 0.51 7.90 -0.12
C ILE A 49 1.24 8.87 0.81
N GLY A 50 2.09 9.72 0.25
CA GLY A 50 2.97 10.57 1.04
C GLY A 50 3.74 11.57 0.19
N VAL A 51 4.93 11.95 0.65
CA VAL A 51 5.79 12.91 -0.07
C VAL A 51 7.21 12.40 -0.12
N LEU A 52 7.82 12.43 -1.30
CA LEU A 52 9.25 12.21 -1.46
C LEU A 52 9.99 13.51 -1.14
N ARG A 53 10.96 13.45 -0.22
CA ARG A 53 11.78 14.58 0.18
C ARG A 53 13.25 14.38 -0.17
N GLU A 54 13.92 15.48 -0.39
CA GLU A 54 15.38 15.51 -0.49
C GLU A 54 16.01 15.05 0.83
N ARG A 55 17.05 14.22 0.78
CA ARG A 55 17.64 13.62 1.99
C ARG A 55 18.23 14.65 2.96
N GLY A 56 18.81 15.73 2.43
CA GLY A 56 19.44 16.81 3.19
C GLY A 56 18.50 17.94 3.61
N GLY A 57 17.21 17.85 3.25
CA GLY A 57 16.26 18.93 3.47
C GLY A 57 14.86 18.43 3.83
N ASN A 58 13.94 19.39 3.93
CA ASN A 58 12.51 19.13 4.09
C ASN A 58 11.73 19.55 2.84
N ASN A 59 12.41 19.87 1.75
CA ASN A 59 11.75 20.18 0.48
C ASN A 59 11.27 18.88 -0.17
N ARG A 60 10.10 18.95 -0.81
CA ARG A 60 9.65 17.88 -1.70
C ARG A 60 10.66 17.75 -2.85
N LEU A 61 10.95 16.51 -3.22
CA LEU A 61 11.87 16.17 -4.29
C LEU A 61 11.46 16.89 -5.59
N PHE A 62 12.43 17.47 -6.27
CA PHE A 62 12.25 18.10 -7.57
C PHE A 62 13.13 17.40 -8.61
N LEU A 63 12.49 16.79 -9.61
CA LEU A 63 13.17 16.12 -10.72
C LEU A 63 12.73 16.73 -12.04
N PRO A 64 13.61 16.79 -13.06
CA PRO A 64 13.29 17.36 -14.37
C PRO A 64 12.45 16.40 -15.22
N VAL A 65 11.30 15.96 -14.70
CA VAL A 65 10.34 15.07 -15.35
C VAL A 65 8.93 15.67 -15.29
N LEU A 66 8.13 15.42 -16.32
CA LEU A 66 6.81 16.04 -16.45
C LEU A 66 5.67 15.18 -15.89
N VAL A 67 5.87 13.87 -15.79
CA VAL A 67 4.81 12.90 -15.48
C VAL A 67 5.24 11.98 -14.35
N GLU A 68 4.26 11.22 -13.84
CA GLU A 68 4.48 10.16 -12.88
C GLU A 68 5.64 9.25 -13.31
N THR A 69 6.63 9.08 -12.44
CA THR A 69 7.89 8.41 -12.76
C THR A 69 8.29 7.48 -11.62
N ILE A 70 8.55 6.21 -11.95
CA ILE A 70 9.20 5.26 -11.06
C ILE A 70 10.65 5.68 -10.87
N LEU A 71 11.05 5.90 -9.62
CA LEU A 71 12.42 6.26 -9.30
C LEU A 71 13.29 5.02 -9.24
N ARG A 72 14.50 5.12 -9.81
CA ARG A 72 15.52 4.11 -9.61
C ARG A 72 15.89 4.02 -8.11
N PRO A 73 16.22 2.82 -7.59
CA PRO A 73 16.55 2.64 -6.18
C PRO A 73 17.75 3.46 -5.67
N ASP A 74 18.64 3.91 -6.57
CA ASP A 74 19.83 4.72 -6.25
C ASP A 74 19.52 6.22 -6.09
N VAL A 75 18.29 6.67 -6.37
CA VAL A 75 17.89 8.06 -6.16
C VAL A 75 17.80 8.38 -4.67
N GLU A 76 18.68 9.26 -4.20
CA GLU A 76 18.71 9.67 -2.79
C GLU A 76 17.49 10.52 -2.41
N CYS A 77 16.50 9.88 -1.77
CA CYS A 77 15.32 10.55 -1.24
C CYS A 77 14.83 9.88 0.06
N ARG A 78 14.05 10.62 0.84
CA ARG A 78 13.30 10.13 2.00
C ARG A 78 11.82 10.16 1.65
N PHE A 79 11.12 9.04 1.78
CA PHE A 79 9.67 9.05 1.72
C PHE A 79 9.08 9.31 3.10
N GLU A 80 8.14 10.24 3.17
CA GLU A 80 7.34 10.50 4.36
C GLU A 80 5.91 10.04 4.11
N SER A 81 5.53 8.96 4.81
CA SER A 81 4.16 8.46 4.87
C SER A 81 3.37 9.31 5.85
N ASN A 82 3.04 10.53 5.45
CA ASN A 82 2.23 11.45 6.25
C ASN A 82 1.49 12.42 5.32
N MET A 83 0.34 12.90 5.77
CA MET A 83 -0.41 13.97 5.12
C MET A 83 -0.91 15.00 6.12
N GLN A 84 -1.35 16.15 5.62
CA GLN A 84 -1.95 17.16 6.47
C GLN A 84 -3.29 16.67 7.04
N PRO A 85 -3.69 17.09 8.26
CA PRO A 85 -4.98 16.72 8.84
C PRO A 85 -6.18 17.05 7.94
N GLN A 86 -6.08 18.14 7.15
CA GLN A 86 -7.10 18.52 6.18
C GLN A 86 -7.23 17.53 5.02
N GLN A 87 -6.10 17.01 4.51
CA GLN A 87 -6.09 15.97 3.48
C GLN A 87 -6.69 14.66 4.02
N HIS A 88 -6.34 14.29 5.25
CA HIS A 88 -6.93 13.14 5.93
C HIS A 88 -8.46 13.27 6.06
N LYS A 89 -8.95 14.44 6.50
CA LYS A 89 -10.39 14.73 6.56
C LYS A 89 -11.05 14.67 5.18
N HIS A 90 -10.38 15.17 4.15
CA HIS A 90 -10.85 15.12 2.76
C HIS A 90 -11.04 13.66 2.30
N PHE A 91 -10.03 12.81 2.46
CA PHE A 91 -10.12 11.40 2.10
C PHE A 91 -11.20 10.66 2.88
N ASN A 92 -11.33 10.92 4.19
CA ASN A 92 -12.41 10.34 4.99
C ASN A 92 -13.80 10.69 4.41
N GLY A 93 -14.00 11.95 4.03
CA GLY A 93 -15.24 12.39 3.36
C GLY A 93 -15.48 11.69 2.02
N LEU A 94 -14.44 11.58 1.20
CA LEU A 94 -14.49 10.93 -0.11
C LEU A 94 -14.84 9.44 0.02
N LEU A 95 -14.10 8.69 0.85
CA LEU A 95 -14.27 7.25 1.01
C LEU A 95 -15.62 6.89 1.66
N ASN A 96 -16.08 7.68 2.64
CA ASN A 96 -17.43 7.49 3.20
C ASN A 96 -18.53 7.75 2.18
N LYS A 97 -18.40 8.80 1.35
CA LYS A 97 -19.34 9.05 0.26
C LYS A 97 -19.32 7.91 -0.75
N LEU A 98 -18.12 7.45 -1.12
CA LEU A 98 -17.93 6.34 -2.04
C LEU A 98 -18.60 5.06 -1.53
N LYS A 99 -18.40 4.72 -0.25
CA LYS A 99 -19.08 3.60 0.42
C LYS A 99 -20.59 3.69 0.25
N ILE A 100 -21.20 4.84 0.51
CA ILE A 100 -22.66 5.03 0.38
C ILE A 100 -23.12 4.87 -1.07
N THR A 101 -22.39 5.46 -2.02
CA THR A 101 -22.75 5.44 -3.44
C THR A 101 -22.54 4.07 -4.09
N SER A 102 -21.52 3.32 -3.66
CA SER A 102 -21.19 1.99 -4.19
C SER A 102 -22.26 0.94 -3.90
N SER A 103 -23.10 1.16 -2.86
CA SER A 103 -24.23 0.30 -2.53
C SER A 103 -25.51 0.64 -3.28
N GLN A 104 -25.52 1.68 -4.12
CA GLN A 104 -26.72 2.10 -4.86
C GLN A 104 -26.89 1.32 -6.17
N PRO A 105 -28.14 1.01 -6.58
CA PRO A 105 -28.41 0.40 -7.88
C PRO A 105 -27.87 1.25 -9.03
N GLY A 106 -27.20 0.62 -10.00
CA GLY A 106 -26.64 1.31 -11.18
C GLY A 106 -25.28 1.96 -10.95
N TYR A 107 -24.62 1.71 -9.81
CA TYR A 107 -23.22 2.06 -9.65
C TYR A 107 -22.35 1.25 -10.63
N ALA A 108 -21.26 1.86 -11.11
CA ALA A 108 -20.45 1.30 -12.19
C ALA A 108 -19.73 0.00 -11.78
N SER A 109 -19.35 -0.14 -10.51
CA SER A 109 -18.84 -1.39 -9.94
C SER A 109 -19.99 -2.26 -9.46
N SER A 110 -19.92 -3.56 -9.76
CA SER A 110 -20.88 -4.55 -9.24
C SER A 110 -20.65 -4.92 -7.77
N THR A 111 -19.44 -4.65 -7.26
CA THR A 111 -19.05 -4.93 -5.87
C THR A 111 -19.14 -3.65 -5.03
N PRO A 112 -19.92 -3.63 -3.93
CA PRO A 112 -19.98 -2.48 -3.02
C PRO A 112 -18.72 -2.40 -2.14
N LEU A 113 -18.40 -1.21 -1.64
CA LEU A 113 -17.36 -1.02 -0.63
C LEU A 113 -17.84 -1.50 0.74
N GLU A 114 -17.03 -2.33 1.39
CA GLU A 114 -17.17 -2.65 2.81
C GLU A 114 -16.41 -1.64 3.68
N TYR A 115 -16.78 -1.53 4.95
CA TYR A 115 -16.19 -0.56 5.88
C TYR A 115 -16.07 -1.14 7.29
N SER A 116 -14.93 -0.90 7.93
CA SER A 116 -14.71 -1.14 9.35
C SER A 116 -13.93 0.00 10.00
N HIS A 117 -14.15 0.20 11.30
CA HIS A 117 -13.45 1.20 12.10
C HIS A 117 -12.75 0.51 13.27
N LEU A 118 -11.43 0.55 13.26
CA LEU A 118 -10.59 -0.18 14.20
C LEU A 118 -9.83 0.81 15.10
N TYR A 119 -9.89 0.56 16.40
CA TYR A 119 -9.09 1.26 17.40
C TYR A 119 -8.07 0.27 17.96
N LEU A 120 -6.81 0.49 17.63
CA LEU A 120 -5.75 -0.49 17.87
C LEU A 120 -4.61 0.13 18.68
N VAL A 121 -3.91 -0.71 19.44
CA VAL A 121 -2.66 -0.35 20.12
C VAL A 121 -1.57 -1.29 19.62
N ASP A 122 -0.56 -0.71 18.97
CA ASP A 122 0.66 -1.43 18.59
C ASP A 122 1.69 -1.27 19.72
N SER A 123 2.24 -2.38 20.20
CA SER A 123 3.34 -2.44 21.16
C SER A 123 4.55 -3.10 20.52
N PHE A 124 5.72 -2.48 20.64
CA PHE A 124 6.96 -2.95 20.02
C PHE A 124 7.93 -3.50 21.06
N TYR A 125 8.39 -4.73 20.82
CA TYR A 125 9.31 -5.46 21.70
C TYR A 125 10.64 -5.71 20.96
N PRO A 126 11.76 -5.83 21.71
CA PRO A 126 13.03 -6.19 21.11
C PRO A 126 12.92 -7.59 20.47
N SER A 127 13.60 -7.77 19.33
CA SER A 127 13.80 -9.11 18.77
C SER A 127 15.04 -9.74 19.40
N GLU A 128 15.05 -11.07 19.55
CA GLU A 128 16.21 -11.82 20.07
C GLU A 128 17.45 -11.68 19.17
N SER A 129 17.26 -11.36 17.88
CA SER A 129 18.35 -11.06 16.95
C SER A 129 18.81 -9.60 17.11
N SER A 130 19.91 -9.41 17.85
CA SER A 130 20.53 -8.11 18.13
C SER A 130 21.06 -7.35 16.90
N GLU A 131 21.13 -8.00 15.73
CA GLU A 131 21.72 -7.43 14.51
C GLU A 131 20.71 -6.76 13.56
N SER A 132 19.41 -7.05 13.70
CA SER A 132 18.37 -6.45 12.87
C SER A 132 17.60 -5.39 13.66
N ARG A 133 17.31 -4.23 13.06
CA ARG A 133 16.37 -3.22 13.63
C ARG A 133 14.92 -3.74 13.74
N ASP A 134 14.68 -4.98 13.36
CA ASP A 134 13.39 -5.63 13.37
C ASP A 134 12.87 -5.75 14.80
N ARG A 135 11.62 -5.35 15.00
CA ARG A 135 10.92 -5.41 16.28
C ARG A 135 9.75 -6.36 16.17
N ILE A 136 9.43 -7.03 17.26
CA ILE A 136 8.18 -7.80 17.35
C ILE A 136 7.06 -6.79 17.62
N ARG A 137 6.05 -6.76 16.75
CA ARG A 137 4.85 -5.94 16.91
C ARG A 137 3.75 -6.83 17.49
N VAL A 138 3.19 -6.38 18.61
CA VAL A 138 1.94 -6.93 19.17
C VAL A 138 0.85 -5.89 18.95
N THR A 139 -0.19 -6.27 18.21
CA THR A 139 -1.37 -5.44 17.96
C THR A 139 -2.50 -5.89 18.87
N ARG A 140 -3.11 -4.95 19.61
CA ARG A 140 -4.26 -5.21 20.49
C ARG A 140 -5.45 -4.35 20.09
N ASP A 141 -6.65 -4.89 20.30
CA ASP A 141 -7.87 -4.09 20.29
C ASP A 141 -7.84 -3.12 21.49
N GLU A 142 -8.03 -1.82 21.24
CA GLU A 142 -7.91 -0.79 22.28
C GLU A 142 -8.95 -0.97 23.39
N LYS A 143 -10.17 -1.41 23.05
CA LYS A 143 -11.29 -1.48 23.99
C LYS A 143 -11.21 -2.70 24.90
N THR A 144 -10.86 -3.85 24.33
CA THR A 144 -10.88 -5.14 25.03
C THR A 144 -9.50 -5.56 25.54
N GLY A 145 -8.42 -5.02 24.99
CA GLY A 145 -7.04 -5.42 25.30
C GLY A 145 -6.64 -6.77 24.70
N ASN A 146 -7.54 -7.42 23.95
CA ASN A 146 -7.29 -8.70 23.30
C ASN A 146 -6.19 -8.57 22.25
N VAL A 147 -5.28 -9.56 22.20
CA VAL A 147 -4.26 -9.64 21.15
C VAL A 147 -4.94 -10.02 19.83
N ILE A 148 -4.79 -9.16 18.83
CA ILE A 148 -5.25 -9.42 17.46
C ILE A 148 -4.14 -10.11 16.68
N GLU A 149 -2.92 -9.61 16.80
CA GLU A 149 -1.78 -10.09 16.02
C GLU A 149 -0.49 -10.00 16.83
N THR A 150 0.42 -10.94 16.60
CA THR A 150 1.82 -10.84 17.04
C THR A 150 2.72 -11.31 15.91
N MET A 151 3.52 -10.39 15.36
CA MET A 151 4.33 -10.68 14.17
C MET A 151 5.63 -9.86 14.13
N LYS A 152 6.57 -10.33 13.32
CA LYS A 152 7.80 -9.64 12.91
C LYS A 152 7.66 -9.22 11.45
N LYS A 153 7.78 -7.92 11.15
CA LYS A 153 7.71 -7.38 9.78
C LYS A 153 9.11 -7.26 9.20
N ILE A 154 9.34 -7.91 8.08
CA ILE A 154 10.62 -7.92 7.35
C ILE A 154 10.40 -7.21 6.02
N ARG A 155 11.13 -6.11 5.76
CA ARG A 155 11.03 -5.40 4.48
C ARG A 155 11.80 -6.18 3.42
N LEU A 156 11.13 -6.52 2.32
CA LEU A 156 11.74 -7.21 1.18
C LEU A 156 12.22 -6.21 0.12
N GLY A 157 11.48 -5.12 -0.08
CA GLY A 157 11.86 -4.06 -1.01
C GLY A 157 10.87 -2.91 -1.04
N ASP A 158 11.27 -1.82 -1.69
CA ASP A 158 10.39 -0.71 -2.02
C ASP A 158 10.70 -0.08 -3.36
N LEU A 159 9.68 0.57 -3.92
CA LEU A 159 9.76 1.32 -5.16
C LEU A 159 9.07 2.66 -4.97
N ASN A 160 9.82 3.74 -5.18
CA ASN A 160 9.32 5.10 -5.02
C ASN A 160 8.77 5.62 -6.34
N VAL A 161 7.61 6.27 -6.30
CA VAL A 161 6.96 6.87 -7.46
C VAL A 161 6.80 8.37 -7.22
N TYR A 162 7.46 9.16 -8.06
CA TYR A 162 7.38 10.61 -8.05
C TYR A 162 6.27 11.11 -8.96
N SER A 163 5.44 12.02 -8.45
CA SER A 163 4.24 12.52 -9.14
C SER A 163 4.27 14.06 -9.24
N PRO A 164 4.99 14.64 -10.22
CA PRO A 164 5.24 16.09 -10.30
C PRO A 164 3.98 16.94 -10.50
N GLN A 165 2.90 16.36 -11.06
CA GLN A 165 1.63 17.06 -11.33
C GLN A 165 0.58 16.89 -10.23
N ARG A 166 0.96 16.33 -9.07
CA ARG A 166 0.05 15.96 -7.98
C ARG A 166 0.59 16.47 -6.65
N GLY A 167 -0.28 16.68 -5.68
CA GLY A 167 0.10 17.10 -4.33
C GLY A 167 0.78 16.03 -3.48
N ALA A 168 0.71 14.77 -3.91
CA ALA A 168 1.32 13.62 -3.25
C ALA A 168 2.16 12.78 -4.20
N ASP A 169 3.17 12.12 -3.64
CA ASP A 169 3.93 11.01 -4.20
C ASP A 169 3.46 9.71 -3.56
N TRP A 170 4.03 8.57 -3.97
CA TRP A 170 3.67 7.30 -3.36
C TRP A 170 4.82 6.30 -3.39
N ARG A 171 4.76 5.33 -2.48
CA ARG A 171 5.75 4.27 -2.34
C ARG A 171 5.06 2.92 -2.30
N ILE A 172 5.48 2.02 -3.18
CA ILE A 172 5.14 0.61 -3.11
C ILE A 172 6.12 -0.04 -2.14
N SER A 173 5.62 -0.78 -1.15
CA SER A 173 6.41 -1.56 -0.22
C SER A 173 5.99 -3.02 -0.30
N VAL A 174 6.98 -3.91 -0.35
CA VAL A 174 6.78 -5.36 -0.26
C VAL A 174 7.43 -5.83 1.03
N ASN A 175 6.63 -6.41 1.91
CA ASN A 175 7.07 -6.89 3.21
C ASN A 175 6.69 -8.36 3.41
N LEU A 176 7.30 -8.99 4.40
CA LEU A 176 6.91 -10.29 4.93
C LEU A 176 6.49 -10.10 6.39
N GLU A 177 5.24 -10.42 6.71
CA GLU A 177 4.73 -10.44 8.08
C GLU A 177 4.80 -11.87 8.61
N VAL A 178 5.76 -12.12 9.50
CA VAL A 178 6.04 -13.44 10.05
C VAL A 178 5.37 -13.56 11.42
N PRO A 179 4.37 -14.44 11.59
CA PRO A 179 3.77 -14.68 12.90
C PRO A 179 4.83 -15.19 13.89
N VAL A 180 4.86 -14.61 15.09
CA VAL A 180 5.78 -15.02 16.16
C VAL A 180 5.03 -15.20 17.47
N GLN A 181 5.65 -15.90 18.41
CA GLN A 181 5.11 -16.03 19.76
C GLN A 181 5.10 -14.68 20.48
N HIS A 182 4.21 -14.55 21.47
CA HIS A 182 4.15 -13.35 22.30
C HIS A 182 5.49 -13.14 23.02
N PRO A 183 6.12 -11.96 22.87
CA PRO A 183 7.43 -11.71 23.46
C PRO A 183 7.33 -11.59 24.99
N LEU A 184 8.40 -11.98 25.68
CA LEU A 184 8.58 -11.74 27.11
C LEU A 184 9.14 -10.32 27.33
N GLY A 185 8.87 -9.73 28.49
CA GLY A 185 9.39 -8.42 28.89
C GLY A 185 8.43 -7.26 28.62
N SER A 186 8.96 -6.03 28.68
CA SER A 186 8.19 -4.80 28.48
C SER A 186 8.32 -4.27 27.06
N ALA A 187 7.23 -3.65 26.58
CA ALA A 187 7.26 -2.92 25.32
C ALA A 187 8.23 -1.73 25.42
N MET A 188 9.06 -1.56 24.39
CA MET A 188 9.97 -0.41 24.27
C MET A 188 9.23 0.87 23.89
N HIS A 189 8.17 0.72 23.09
CA HIS A 189 7.37 1.82 22.58
C HIS A 189 5.97 1.32 22.24
N THR A 190 4.99 2.21 22.39
CA THR A 190 3.59 1.96 22.05
C THR A 190 3.04 3.11 21.23
N ARG A 191 2.19 2.79 20.25
CA ARG A 191 1.43 3.78 19.50
C ARG A 191 -0.03 3.37 19.40
N ARG A 192 -0.91 4.36 19.40
CA ARG A 192 -2.34 4.18 19.18
C ARG A 192 -2.65 4.38 17.69
N LYS A 193 -3.54 3.57 17.13
CA LYS A 193 -4.01 3.68 15.75
C LYS A 193 -5.52 3.80 15.74
N ASP A 194 -6.01 4.83 15.08
CA ASP A 194 -7.41 5.01 14.73
C ASP A 194 -7.52 4.80 13.20
N ARG A 195 -8.06 3.66 12.79
CA ARG A 195 -8.02 3.18 11.40
C ARG A 195 -9.42 3.01 10.83
N LEU A 196 -9.67 3.75 9.76
CA LEU A 196 -10.85 3.61 8.90
C LEU A 196 -10.44 2.72 7.72
N SER A 197 -10.99 1.51 7.65
CA SER A 197 -10.60 0.50 6.67
C SER A 197 -11.76 0.25 5.69
N TYR A 198 -11.46 0.35 4.40
CA TYR A 198 -12.42 0.14 3.32
C TYR A 198 -11.96 -1.01 2.43
N THR A 199 -12.82 -2.01 2.22
CA THR A 199 -12.49 -3.17 1.38
C THR A 199 -13.29 -3.12 0.09
N HIS A 200 -12.62 -3.33 -1.04
CA HIS A 200 -13.23 -3.44 -2.35
C HIS A 200 -12.46 -4.46 -3.19
N GLU A 201 -13.14 -5.56 -3.54
CA GLU A 201 -12.56 -6.67 -4.30
C GLU A 201 -11.28 -7.20 -3.63
N GLU A 202 -10.13 -7.09 -4.31
CA GLU A 202 -8.83 -7.58 -3.84
C GLU A 202 -8.02 -6.54 -3.08
N PHE A 203 -8.65 -5.42 -2.70
CA PHE A 203 -7.95 -4.27 -2.13
C PHE A 203 -8.55 -3.82 -0.81
N ILE A 204 -7.67 -3.44 0.11
CA ILE A 204 -8.03 -2.75 1.35
C ILE A 204 -7.40 -1.36 1.28
N ILE A 205 -8.17 -0.34 1.62
CA ILE A 205 -7.75 1.05 1.68
C ILE A 205 -7.88 1.49 3.13
N ASP A 206 -6.75 1.76 3.76
CA ASP A 206 -6.68 2.13 5.17
C ASP A 206 -6.32 3.61 5.30
N LEU A 207 -7.21 4.36 5.94
CA LEU A 207 -6.98 5.74 6.36
C LEU A 207 -6.74 5.73 7.88
N THR A 208 -5.49 5.93 8.28
CA THR A 208 -5.05 5.69 9.66
C THR A 208 -4.48 6.96 10.29
N GLN A 209 -4.99 7.33 11.45
CA GLN A 209 -4.32 8.28 12.34
C GLN A 209 -3.48 7.51 13.37
N VAL A 210 -2.19 7.79 13.41
CA VAL A 210 -1.25 7.16 14.35
C VAL A 210 -0.84 8.19 15.39
N THR A 211 -0.94 7.84 16.67
CA THR A 211 -0.49 8.68 17.79
C THR A 211 0.61 7.96 18.56
N SER A 212 1.78 8.58 18.62
CA SER A 212 2.98 8.08 19.29
C SER A 212 3.37 8.99 20.44
N THR A 213 3.77 8.38 21.56
CA THR A 213 4.40 9.08 22.69
C THR A 213 5.85 8.63 22.78
N ALA A 214 6.77 9.47 22.31
CA ALA A 214 8.20 9.24 22.41
C ALA A 214 8.87 10.47 23.02
N GLY A 215 9.59 10.29 24.14
CA GLY A 215 10.37 11.36 24.76
C GLY A 215 9.56 12.56 25.29
N GLY A 216 8.27 12.37 25.60
CA GLY A 216 7.38 13.43 26.12
C GLY A 216 6.68 14.27 25.05
N ASN A 217 7.00 14.09 23.77
CA ASN A 217 6.28 14.71 22.67
C ASN A 217 5.22 13.77 22.10
N HIS A 218 4.04 14.33 21.84
CA HIS A 218 2.97 13.67 21.12
C HIS A 218 3.15 13.91 19.63
N GLU A 219 3.43 12.86 18.88
CA GLU A 219 3.45 12.90 17.42
C GLU A 219 2.17 12.28 16.87
N VAL A 220 1.50 13.00 15.97
CA VAL A 220 0.32 12.53 15.26
C VAL A 220 0.63 12.51 13.77
N LEU A 221 0.50 11.33 13.18
CA LEU A 221 0.67 11.10 11.74
C LEU A 221 -0.67 10.69 11.14
N HIS A 222 -0.88 11.10 9.90
CA HIS A 222 -2.03 10.76 9.08
C HIS A 222 -1.55 9.98 7.86
N GLU A 223 -1.89 8.70 7.80
CA GLU A 223 -1.43 7.76 6.79
C GLU A 223 -2.61 7.32 5.91
N LEU A 224 -2.33 7.11 4.62
CA LEU A 224 -3.26 6.48 3.68
C LEU A 224 -2.49 5.42 2.90
N GLU A 225 -3.00 4.20 2.93
CA GLU A 225 -2.41 3.05 2.28
C GLU A 225 -3.47 2.28 1.50
N VAL A 226 -3.07 1.70 0.37
CA VAL A 226 -3.84 0.66 -0.33
C VAL A 226 -3.01 -0.61 -0.33
N GLU A 227 -3.62 -1.74 0.02
CA GLU A 227 -2.96 -3.05 0.09
C GLU A 227 -3.70 -4.08 -0.74
N ILE A 228 -2.97 -5.11 -1.19
CA ILE A 228 -3.56 -6.31 -1.79
C ILE A 228 -4.03 -7.22 -0.66
N ALA A 229 -5.34 -7.45 -0.57
CA ALA A 229 -5.99 -8.09 0.57
C ALA A 229 -5.64 -9.58 0.73
N ARG A 230 -5.45 -10.29 -0.39
CA ARG A 230 -5.28 -11.76 -0.40
C ARG A 230 -3.87 -12.16 -0.82
N PRO A 231 -2.93 -12.39 0.12
CA PRO A 231 -1.57 -12.78 -0.21
C PRO A 231 -1.49 -14.12 -0.94
N GLU A 232 -2.42 -15.04 -0.68
CA GLU A 232 -2.48 -16.34 -1.35
C GLU A 232 -2.83 -16.18 -2.84
N LEU A 233 -3.76 -15.28 -3.18
CA LEU A 233 -4.10 -14.96 -4.57
C LEU A 233 -2.92 -14.33 -5.30
N LEU A 234 -2.24 -13.37 -4.65
CA LEU A 234 -1.05 -12.72 -5.19
C LEU A 234 0.03 -13.75 -5.52
N LEU A 235 0.31 -14.68 -4.61
CA LEU A 235 1.31 -15.73 -4.82
C LEU A 235 0.89 -16.75 -5.89
N ALA A 236 -0.39 -17.14 -5.92
CA ALA A 236 -0.91 -18.07 -6.90
C ALA A 236 -0.83 -17.52 -8.33
N THR A 237 -1.23 -16.26 -8.53
CA THR A 237 -1.13 -15.59 -9.83
C THR A 237 0.31 -15.33 -10.22
N ALA A 238 1.18 -14.94 -9.28
CA ALA A 238 2.62 -14.77 -9.53
C ALA A 238 3.31 -16.05 -10.02
N ALA A 239 2.91 -17.22 -9.49
CA ALA A 239 3.45 -18.50 -9.91
C ALA A 239 3.09 -18.88 -11.35
N LYS A 240 2.00 -18.33 -11.90
CA LYS A 240 1.53 -18.57 -13.27
C LYS A 240 2.02 -17.52 -14.27
N ARG A 241 2.51 -16.38 -13.78
CA ARG A 241 3.04 -15.30 -14.60
C ARG A 241 4.20 -15.81 -15.48
N GLY A 242 4.00 -15.81 -16.80
CA GLY A 242 4.99 -16.27 -17.77
C GLY A 242 5.18 -17.78 -17.88
N ASP A 243 4.37 -18.61 -17.19
CA ASP A 243 4.41 -20.07 -17.32
C ASP A 243 3.87 -20.49 -18.71
N PRO A 244 4.67 -21.11 -19.59
CA PRO A 244 4.21 -21.51 -20.92
C PRO A 244 3.13 -22.59 -20.90
N ASN A 245 2.94 -23.29 -19.77
CA ASN A 245 1.93 -24.33 -19.62
C ASN A 245 0.60 -23.80 -19.05
N ALA A 246 0.56 -22.54 -18.62
CA ALA A 246 -0.66 -21.90 -18.13
C ALA A 246 -1.45 -21.28 -19.27
N SER A 247 -2.77 -21.16 -19.10
CA SER A 247 -3.62 -20.45 -20.05
C SER A 247 -3.24 -18.96 -20.13
N GLU A 248 -3.60 -18.28 -21.24
CA GLU A 248 -3.31 -16.86 -21.40
C GLU A 248 -3.87 -16.01 -20.24
N HIS A 249 -5.08 -16.31 -19.80
CA HIS A 249 -5.73 -15.66 -18.67
C HIS A 249 -4.96 -15.86 -17.36
N GLU A 250 -4.49 -17.07 -17.06
CA GLU A 250 -3.70 -17.33 -15.84
C GLU A 250 -2.35 -16.61 -15.89
N ARG A 251 -1.74 -16.48 -17.07
CA ARG A 251 -0.48 -15.74 -17.25
C ARG A 251 -0.65 -14.24 -17.08
N SER A 252 -1.79 -13.67 -17.47
CA SER A 252 -2.08 -12.23 -17.36
C SER A 252 -2.64 -11.83 -16.00
N ALA A 253 -3.23 -12.76 -15.23
CA ALA A 253 -3.93 -12.47 -13.98
C ALA A 253 -3.10 -11.67 -12.96
N PHE A 254 -1.80 -11.95 -12.86
CA PHE A 254 -0.91 -11.18 -11.97
C PHE A 254 -0.77 -9.73 -12.45
N ASP A 255 -0.50 -9.50 -13.73
CA ASP A 255 -0.34 -8.16 -14.29
C ASP A 255 -1.65 -7.36 -14.21
N GLU A 256 -2.80 -8.03 -14.35
CA GLU A 256 -4.12 -7.42 -14.17
C GLU A 256 -4.38 -7.00 -12.71
N LEU A 257 -4.00 -7.83 -11.74
CA LEU A 257 -4.07 -7.49 -10.32
C LEU A 257 -3.20 -6.28 -10.00
N ILE A 258 -1.96 -6.25 -10.51
CA ILE A 258 -1.05 -5.11 -10.33
C ILE A 258 -1.58 -3.86 -11.03
N ARG A 259 -2.19 -3.99 -12.21
CA ARG A 259 -2.82 -2.87 -12.91
C ARG A 259 -3.92 -2.24 -12.07
N ALA A 260 -4.80 -3.04 -11.48
CA ALA A 260 -5.86 -2.54 -10.60
C ALA A 260 -5.29 -1.90 -9.31
N PHE A 261 -4.27 -2.51 -8.70
CA PHE A 261 -3.54 -1.96 -7.55
C PHE A 261 -2.97 -0.55 -7.84
N VAL A 262 -2.23 -0.41 -8.95
CA VAL A 262 -1.64 0.87 -9.37
C VAL A 262 -2.72 1.89 -9.69
N ASN A 263 -3.82 1.49 -10.34
CA ASN A 263 -4.93 2.39 -10.63
C ASN A 263 -5.58 2.93 -9.35
N ASN A 264 -5.76 2.09 -8.33
CA ASN A 264 -6.27 2.53 -7.03
C ASN A 264 -5.31 3.53 -6.38
N ALA A 265 -4.01 3.26 -6.35
CA ALA A 265 -3.02 4.21 -5.85
C ALA A 265 -3.05 5.55 -6.62
N ARG A 266 -3.09 5.51 -7.95
CA ARG A 266 -3.20 6.70 -8.82
C ARG A 266 -4.46 7.51 -8.55
N ILE A 267 -5.60 6.87 -8.32
CA ILE A 267 -6.85 7.56 -7.96
C ILE A 267 -6.71 8.27 -6.61
N LEU A 268 -6.11 7.61 -5.60
CA LEU A 268 -5.87 8.24 -4.30
C LEU A 268 -4.93 9.44 -4.43
N VAL A 269 -3.81 9.31 -5.15
CA VAL A 269 -2.87 10.42 -5.40
C VAL A 269 -3.54 11.58 -6.16
N ARG A 270 -4.40 11.28 -7.15
CA ARG A 270 -5.15 12.33 -7.88
C ARG A 270 -6.10 13.12 -6.99
N ASN A 271 -6.60 12.53 -5.91
CA ASN A 271 -7.50 13.16 -4.97
C ASN A 271 -6.77 13.62 -3.68
N SER A 272 -5.45 13.78 -3.71
CA SER A 272 -4.67 14.23 -2.54
C SER A 272 -4.86 15.70 -2.19
N GLU A 273 -5.41 16.49 -3.10
CA GLU A 273 -5.70 17.90 -2.91
C GLU A 273 -7.21 18.08 -2.87
N PRO A 274 -7.77 18.73 -1.82
CA PRO A 274 -9.16 19.17 -1.85
C PRO A 274 -9.34 20.06 -3.09
N SER A 275 -10.39 19.83 -3.87
CA SER A 275 -10.76 20.76 -4.93
C SER A 275 -10.83 22.17 -4.33
N GLY A 276 -9.96 23.07 -4.83
CA GLY A 276 -10.01 24.49 -4.50
C GLY A 276 -11.31 25.13 -4.93
#